data_AF-A0A423HSK1-F1
#
_entry.id   AF-A0A423HSK1-F1
#
_cell.length_a   1.000
_cell.length_b   1.000
_cell.length_c   1.000
_cell.angle_alpha   90.00
_cell.angle_beta   90.00
_cell.angle_gamma   90.00
#
_symmetry.space_group_name_H-M   'P 1'
#
loop_
_entity.id
_entity.type
_entity.pdbx_description
1 polymer ?
#
loop_
_entity_poly.entity_id
_entity_poly.type
_entity_poly.pdbx_seq_one_letter_code
_entity_poly.pdbx_strand_id
1 'polypeptide(L)'
;MNGLVLAASFLIVTLRGTFRGPEFIEPGTVLDVSRDLRNTMVANGAARDATDEEIAEYRNLHATADLIGGDLRDLARQRGDLEDEIAVLEQGKAQLSVDLEGLADKQKDLTAEVDKLTAKRDELGAEVTALEAKAKAAKPAK
;
A
#
# COMPACT_ATOMS: atom_id res chain seq x y z
N MET A 1 -34.23 -9.00 15.37
CA MET A 1 -34.46 -8.63 16.78
C MET A 1 -33.20 -8.96 17.54
N ASN A 2 -32.47 -7.95 18.00
CA ASN A 2 -31.57 -8.00 19.14
C ASN A 2 -31.31 -6.54 19.52
N GLY A 3 -32.29 -5.96 20.20
CA GLY A 3 -32.08 -4.72 20.93
C GLY A 3 -31.14 -5.06 22.08
N LEU A 4 -29.86 -4.73 21.92
CA LEU A 4 -29.01 -4.55 23.08
C LEU A 4 -29.63 -3.40 23.87
N VAL A 5 -30.35 -3.76 24.93
CA VAL A 5 -30.56 -2.84 26.05
C VAL A 5 -29.15 -2.54 26.55
N LEU A 6 -28.60 -1.41 26.13
CA LEU A 6 -27.46 -0.78 26.80
C LEU A 6 -27.87 -0.70 28.26
N ALA A 7 -27.32 -1.58 29.10
CA ALA A 7 -27.44 -1.43 30.53
C ALA A 7 -27.04 0.01 30.83
N ALA A 8 -27.96 0.82 31.35
CA ALA A 8 -27.72 2.23 31.60
C ALA A 8 -26.41 2.34 32.38
N SER A 9 -25.37 2.82 31.70
CA SER A 9 -24.04 2.92 32.25
C SER A 9 -23.95 4.28 32.95
N PHE A 10 -23.22 4.34 34.05
CA PHE A 10 -23.20 5.50 34.94
C PHE A 10 -21.79 6.07 34.96
N LEU A 11 -21.70 7.38 34.76
CA LEU A 11 -20.43 8.10 34.86
C LEU A 11 -20.27 8.62 36.29
N ILE A 12 -19.16 8.24 36.91
CA ILE A 12 -18.77 8.69 38.25
C ILE A 12 -17.40 9.35 38.19
N VAL A 13 -17.13 10.24 39.15
CA VAL A 13 -15.81 10.83 39.36
C VAL A 13 -15.23 10.27 40.66
N THR A 14 -14.03 9.69 40.57
CA THR A 14 -13.30 9.20 41.74
C THR A 14 -12.93 10.37 42.65
N LEU A 15 -13.17 10.24 43.96
CA LEU A 15 -12.80 11.27 44.94
C LEU A 15 -11.47 10.94 45.63
N ARG A 16 -11.02 9.69 45.52
CA ARG A 16 -9.80 9.15 46.11
C ARG A 16 -9.14 8.21 45.13
N GLY A 17 -7.82 8.04 45.27
CA GLY A 17 -7.08 7.05 44.51
C GLY A 17 -7.64 5.65 44.79
N THR A 18 -7.98 4.91 43.75
CA THR A 18 -8.61 3.60 43.88
C THR A 18 -8.00 2.61 42.91
N PHE A 19 -7.97 1.33 43.25
CA PHE A 19 -7.45 0.28 42.38
C PHE A 19 -8.60 -0.40 41.63
N ARG A 20 -8.43 -0.58 40.32
CA ARG A 20 -9.30 -1.40 39.49
C ARG A 20 -8.46 -2.53 38.89
N GLY A 21 -8.48 -3.68 39.56
CA GLY A 21 -7.55 -4.77 39.25
C GLY A 21 -6.11 -4.32 39.49
N PRO A 22 -5.18 -4.46 38.51
CA PRO A 22 -3.79 -4.02 38.68
C PRO A 22 -3.59 -2.51 38.48
N GLU A 23 -4.60 -1.80 37.99
CA GLU A 23 -4.49 -0.39 37.60
C GLU A 23 -4.88 0.53 38.77
N PHE A 24 -4.02 1.51 39.06
CA PHE A 24 -4.34 2.60 39.99
C PHE A 24 -5.04 3.72 39.22
N ILE A 25 -6.21 4.11 39.69
CA ILE A 25 -7.02 5.20 39.15
C ILE A 25 -6.83 6.41 40.05
N GLU A 26 -6.43 7.52 39.47
CA GLU A 26 -6.22 8.78 40.18
C GLU A 26 -7.55 9.38 40.67
N PRO A 27 -7.54 10.19 41.75
CA PRO A 27 -8.68 11.04 42.08
C PRO A 27 -9.01 12.00 40.92
N GLY A 28 -10.29 12.25 40.69
CA GLY A 28 -10.78 13.15 39.64
C GLY A 28 -11.02 12.46 38.29
N THR A 29 -10.73 11.16 38.17
CA THR A 29 -10.98 10.41 36.94
C THR A 29 -12.47 10.11 36.76
N VAL A 30 -13.01 10.41 35.58
CA VAL A 30 -14.35 10.01 35.15
C VAL A 30 -14.33 8.56 34.68
N LEU A 31 -15.20 7.72 35.23
CA LEU A 31 -15.28 6.30 34.91
C LEU A 31 -16.69 5.92 34.45
N ASP A 32 -16.77 5.12 33.39
CA ASP A 32 -18.00 4.40 33.04
C ASP A 32 -18.08 3.07 33.79
N VAL A 33 -19.13 2.93 34.60
CA VAL A 33 -19.35 1.82 35.51
C VAL A 33 -20.78 1.30 35.47
N SER A 34 -20.96 0.07 35.94
CA SER A 34 -22.31 -0.47 36.18
C SER A 34 -23.01 0.26 37.33
N ARG A 35 -24.35 0.21 37.32
CA ARG A 35 -25.17 0.78 38.39
C ARG A 35 -24.77 0.30 39.78
N ASP A 36 -24.52 -0.99 39.94
CA ASP A 36 -24.18 -1.58 41.24
C ASP A 36 -22.85 -1.02 41.76
N LEU A 37 -21.85 -0.94 40.89
CA LEU A 37 -20.55 -0.37 41.23
C LEU A 37 -20.65 1.12 41.55
N ARG A 38 -21.40 1.88 40.75
CA ARG A 38 -21.71 3.29 41.05
C ARG A 38 -22.35 3.43 42.43
N ASN A 39 -23.37 2.62 42.74
CA ASN A 39 -24.06 2.68 44.03
C ASN A 39 -23.11 2.36 45.19
N THR A 40 -22.27 1.34 45.06
CA THR A 40 -21.28 1.00 46.10
C THR A 40 -20.25 2.11 46.30
N MET A 41 -19.68 2.66 45.22
CA MET A 41 -18.62 3.67 45.28
C MET A 41 -19.12 5.04 45.73
N VAL A 42 -20.36 5.39 45.39
CA VAL A 42 -20.98 6.62 45.88
C VAL A 42 -21.38 6.46 47.34
N ALA A 43 -21.97 5.32 47.73
CA ALA A 43 -22.40 5.08 49.11
C ALA A 43 -21.24 5.03 50.12
N ASN A 44 -20.08 4.49 49.71
CA ASN A 44 -18.88 4.46 50.57
C ASN A 44 -18.03 5.74 50.49
N GLY A 45 -18.45 6.74 49.71
CA GLY A 45 -17.76 8.02 49.56
C GLY A 45 -16.45 7.98 48.77
N ALA A 46 -16.20 6.90 48.01
CA ALA A 46 -15.04 6.79 47.13
C ALA A 46 -15.21 7.54 45.80
N ALA A 47 -16.45 7.83 45.39
CA ALA A 47 -16.78 8.57 44.18
C ALA A 47 -18.03 9.43 44.35
N ARG A 48 -18.28 10.31 43.38
CA ARG A 48 -19.55 11.03 43.20
C ARG A 48 -20.08 10.79 41.78
N ASP A 49 -21.35 11.13 41.54
CA ASP A 49 -21.82 11.21 40.15
C ASP A 49 -21.08 12.29 39.38
N ALA A 50 -20.84 12.04 38.10
CA ALA A 50 -20.34 13.03 37.16
C ALA A 50 -21.38 14.13 36.91
N THR A 51 -20.93 15.36 36.70
CA THR A 51 -21.81 16.46 36.25
C THR A 51 -22.13 16.31 34.77
N ASP A 52 -23.14 17.05 34.28
CA ASP A 52 -23.49 17.03 32.87
C ASP A 52 -22.33 17.47 31.97
N GLU A 53 -21.50 18.41 32.43
CA GLU A 53 -20.29 18.85 31.73
C GLU A 53 -19.24 17.74 31.64
N GLU A 54 -18.97 17.05 32.76
CA GLU A 54 -18.01 15.93 32.80
C GLU A 54 -18.49 14.74 31.95
N ILE A 55 -19.80 14.50 31.93
CA ILE A 55 -20.45 13.51 31.07
C ILE A 55 -20.24 13.86 29.59
N ALA A 56 -20.46 15.13 29.23
CA ALA A 56 -20.29 15.60 27.86
C ALA A 56 -18.82 15.50 27.41
N GLU A 57 -17.88 15.89 28.27
CA GLU A 57 -16.44 15.78 27.99
C GLU A 57 -16.01 14.33 27.80
N TYR A 58 -16.39 13.43 28.72
CA TYR A 58 -16.09 12.00 28.62
C TYR A 58 -16.58 11.40 27.30
N ARG A 59 -17.82 11.72 26.92
CA ARG A 59 -18.43 11.21 25.68
C ARG A 59 -17.76 11.78 24.44
N ASN A 60 -17.40 13.06 24.43
CA ASN A 60 -16.68 13.69 23.32
C ASN A 60 -15.29 13.08 23.15
N LEU A 61 -14.57 12.81 24.23
CA LEU A 61 -13.27 12.16 24.19
C LEU A 61 -13.38 10.74 23.59
N HIS A 62 -14.36 9.95 24.04
CA HIS A 62 -14.57 8.59 23.51
C HIS A 62 -15.03 8.58 22.06
N ALA A 63 -15.91 9.51 21.66
CA ALA A 63 -16.29 9.67 20.26
C ALA A 63 -15.09 10.06 19.38
N THR A 64 -14.20 10.92 19.89
CA THR A 64 -12.96 11.28 19.20
C THR A 64 -12.02 10.08 19.08
N ALA A 65 -11.88 9.28 20.14
CA ALA A 65 -11.07 8.07 20.12
C ALA A 65 -11.59 7.04 19.11
N ASP A 66 -12.91 6.87 19.00
CA ASP A 66 -13.54 5.99 18.02
C ASP A 66 -13.29 6.45 16.58
N LEU A 67 -13.39 7.76 16.32
CA LEU A 67 -13.06 8.35 15.02
C LEU A 67 -11.59 8.12 14.64
N ILE A 68 -10.66 8.42 15.56
CA ILE A 68 -9.23 8.16 15.35
C ILE A 68 -8.97 6.67 15.10
N GLY A 69 -9.65 5.78 15.83
CA GLY A 69 -9.57 4.34 15.62
C GLY A 69 -10.13 3.89 14.27
N GLY A 70 -11.13 4.59 13.73
CA GLY A 70 -11.59 4.44 12.35
C GLY A 70 -10.53 4.85 11.34
N ASP A 71 -10.04 6.09 11.44
CA ASP A 71 -9.05 6.66 10.54
C ASP A 71 -7.75 5.82 10.48
N LEU A 72 -7.29 5.31 11.63
CA LEU A 72 -6.11 4.45 11.70
C LEU A 72 -6.30 3.12 10.95
N ARG A 73 -7.51 2.54 10.99
CA ARG A 73 -7.82 1.31 10.24
C ARG A 73 -7.87 1.57 8.74
N ASP A 74 -8.45 2.69 8.33
CA ASP A 74 -8.51 3.08 6.92
C ASP A 74 -7.13 3.38 6.36
N LEU A 75 -6.29 4.11 7.10
CA LEU A 75 -4.89 4.36 6.73
C LEU A 75 -4.08 3.06 6.66
N ALA A 76 -4.27 2.13 7.60
CA ALA A 76 -3.59 0.83 7.55
C ALA A 76 -3.97 0.03 6.30
N ARG A 77 -5.25 0.10 5.88
CA ARG A 77 -5.73 -0.53 4.65
C ARG A 77 -5.12 0.13 3.41
N GLN A 78 -5.18 1.46 3.32
CA GLN A 78 -4.59 2.20 2.19
C GLN A 78 -3.09 1.93 2.06
N ARG A 79 -2.37 1.82 3.18
CA ARG A 79 -0.95 1.46 3.17
C ARG A 79 -0.73 0.07 2.56
N GLY A 80 -1.54 -0.93 2.96
CA GLY A 80 -1.46 -2.27 2.38
C GLY A 80 -1.74 -2.29 0.89
N ASP A 81 -2.78 -1.58 0.44
CA ASP A 81 -3.13 -1.50 -0.99
C ASP A 81 -1.97 -0.86 -1.81
N LEU A 82 -1.30 0.16 -1.26
CA LEU A 82 -0.13 0.79 -1.89
C LEU A 82 1.10 -0.13 -1.89
N GLU A 83 1.34 -0.89 -0.82
CA GLU A 83 2.43 -1.88 -0.75
C GLU A 83 2.26 -2.95 -1.84
N ASP A 84 1.02 -3.42 -2.07
CA ASP A 84 0.69 -4.37 -3.14
C ASP A 84 0.89 -3.75 -4.54
N GLU A 85 0.47 -2.51 -4.75
CA GLU A 85 0.68 -1.81 -6.03
C GLU A 85 2.17 -1.63 -6.35
N ILE A 86 2.98 -1.27 -5.35
CA ILE A 86 4.44 -1.17 -5.48
C ILE A 86 5.03 -2.52 -5.91
N ALA A 87 4.62 -3.62 -5.29
CA ALA A 87 5.13 -4.95 -5.64
C ALA A 87 4.81 -5.33 -7.10
N VAL A 88 3.60 -5.01 -7.58
CA VAL A 88 3.21 -5.23 -8.99
C VAL A 88 4.06 -4.37 -9.94
N LEU A 89 4.29 -3.10 -9.60
CA LEU A 89 5.12 -2.21 -10.41
C LEU A 89 6.59 -2.65 -10.47
N GLU A 90 7.15 -3.16 -9.37
CA GLU A 90 8.51 -3.69 -9.35
C GLU A 90 8.66 -4.92 -10.24
N GLN A 91 7.68 -5.83 -10.23
CA GLN A 91 7.65 -6.97 -11.14
C GLN A 91 7.54 -6.54 -12.60
N GLY A 92 6.66 -5.59 -12.91
CA GLY A 92 6.52 -5.03 -14.26
C GLY A 92 7.81 -4.36 -14.76
N LYS A 93 8.49 -3.62 -13.88
CA LYS A 93 9.78 -3.01 -14.19
C LYS A 93 10.86 -4.05 -14.49
N ALA A 94 10.93 -5.13 -13.69
CA ALA A 94 11.88 -6.21 -13.93
C ALA A 94 11.64 -6.90 -15.28
N GLN A 95 10.37 -7.17 -15.62
CA GLN A 95 10.02 -7.78 -16.91
C GLN A 95 10.41 -6.87 -18.08
N LEU A 96 10.10 -5.58 -18.01
CA LEU A 96 10.47 -4.62 -19.05
C LEU A 96 11.99 -4.51 -19.23
N SER A 97 12.77 -4.66 -18.15
CA SER A 97 14.23 -4.67 -18.24
C SER A 97 14.73 -5.87 -19.05
N VAL A 98 14.18 -7.07 -18.79
CA VAL A 98 14.52 -8.29 -19.54
C VAL A 98 14.12 -8.16 -21.01
N ASP A 99 12.92 -7.63 -21.28
CA ASP A 99 12.44 -7.44 -22.64
C ASP A 99 13.34 -6.46 -23.43
N LEU A 100 13.80 -5.38 -22.79
CA LEU A 100 14.71 -4.41 -23.39
C LEU A 100 16.07 -5.03 -23.74
N GLU A 101 16.64 -5.84 -22.84
CA GLU A 101 17.87 -6.58 -23.12
C GLU A 101 17.70 -7.53 -24.31
N GLY A 102 16.61 -8.29 -24.34
CA GLY A 102 16.30 -9.20 -25.44
C GLY A 102 16.09 -8.48 -26.78
N LEU A 103 15.51 -7.28 -26.77
CA LEU A 103 15.39 -6.45 -27.97
C LEU A 103 16.74 -5.89 -28.42
N ALA A 104 17.59 -5.47 -27.49
CA ALA A 104 18.93 -4.99 -27.80
C ALA A 104 19.79 -6.08 -28.47
N ASP A 105 19.69 -7.32 -28.01
CA ASP A 105 20.41 -8.43 -28.62
C ASP A 105 19.88 -8.78 -30.01
N LYS A 106 18.55 -8.84 -30.20
CA LYS A 106 17.94 -9.00 -31.53
C LYS A 106 18.36 -7.90 -32.50
N GLN A 107 18.48 -6.66 -32.02
CA GLN A 107 18.93 -5.54 -32.84
C GLN A 107 20.38 -5.74 -33.31
N LYS A 108 21.28 -6.22 -32.43
CA LYS A 108 22.67 -6.54 -32.80
C LYS A 108 22.72 -7.64 -33.85
N ASP A 109 21.96 -8.72 -33.65
CA ASP A 109 21.92 -9.85 -34.58
C ASP A 109 21.43 -9.43 -35.98
N LEU A 110 20.34 -8.65 -36.02
CA LEU A 110 19.81 -8.12 -37.28
C LEU A 110 20.80 -7.17 -37.97
N THR A 111 21.50 -6.33 -37.20
CA THR A 111 22.54 -5.44 -37.74
C THR A 111 23.66 -6.26 -38.39
N ALA A 112 24.15 -7.29 -37.70
CA ALA A 112 25.19 -8.17 -38.24
C ALA A 112 24.73 -8.92 -39.50
N GLU A 113 23.47 -9.33 -39.56
CA GLU A 113 22.91 -10.00 -40.74
C GLU A 113 22.79 -9.04 -41.93
N VAL A 114 22.36 -7.80 -41.69
CA VAL A 114 22.33 -6.74 -42.72
C VAL A 114 23.73 -6.49 -43.28
N ASP A 115 24.76 -6.44 -42.43
CA ASP A 115 26.15 -6.25 -42.88
C ASP A 115 26.63 -7.42 -43.76
N LYS A 116 26.33 -8.67 -43.37
CA LYS A 116 26.66 -9.86 -44.18
C LYS A 116 25.96 -9.86 -45.53
N LEU A 117 24.67 -9.54 -45.56
CA LEU A 117 23.89 -9.47 -46.79
C LEU A 117 24.39 -8.35 -47.71
N THR A 118 24.80 -7.23 -47.13
CA THR A 118 25.41 -6.10 -47.83
C THR A 118 26.72 -6.53 -48.50
N ALA A 119 27.61 -7.20 -47.76
CA ALA A 119 28.86 -7.72 -48.32
C ALA A 119 28.62 -8.73 -49.46
N LYS A 120 27.70 -9.67 -49.27
CA LYS A 120 27.35 -10.66 -50.29
C LYS A 120 26.75 -10.02 -51.54
N ARG A 121 25.92 -8.99 -51.39
CA ARG A 121 25.40 -8.21 -52.53
C ARG A 121 26.54 -7.58 -53.32
N ASP A 122 27.54 -7.00 -52.65
CA ASP A 122 28.66 -6.35 -53.31
C ASP A 122 29.55 -7.34 -54.07
N GLU A 123 29.83 -8.50 -53.48
CA GLU A 123 30.53 -9.60 -54.15
C GLU A 123 29.81 -10.04 -55.43
N LEU A 124 28.51 -10.30 -55.34
CA LEU A 124 27.70 -10.70 -56.50
C LEU A 124 27.65 -9.58 -57.55
N GLY A 125 27.57 -8.31 -57.15
CA GLY A 125 27.61 -7.17 -58.07
C GLY A 125 28.93 -7.09 -58.84
N ALA A 126 30.06 -7.37 -58.16
CA ALA A 126 31.37 -7.45 -58.81
C ALA A 126 31.46 -8.64 -59.77
N GLU A 127 30.97 -9.81 -59.38
CA GLU A 127 30.92 -11.01 -60.24
C GLU A 127 30.11 -10.77 -61.52
N VAL A 128 28.91 -10.18 -61.40
CA VAL A 128 28.08 -9.81 -62.56
C VAL A 128 28.83 -8.87 -63.48
N THR A 129 29.46 -7.82 -62.95
CA THR A 129 30.24 -6.86 -63.74
C THR A 129 31.39 -7.56 -64.49
N ALA A 130 32.09 -8.48 -63.82
CA ALA A 130 33.18 -9.24 -64.43
C ALA A 130 32.68 -10.18 -65.55
N LEU A 131 31.53 -10.84 -65.36
CA LEU A 131 30.91 -11.69 -66.37
C LEU A 131 30.45 -10.88 -67.58
N GLU A 132 29.83 -9.71 -67.37
CA GLU A 132 29.42 -8.82 -68.46
C GLU A 132 30.62 -8.34 -69.29
N ALA A 133 31.74 -8.01 -68.62
CA ALA A 133 32.97 -7.62 -69.31
C ALA A 133 33.52 -8.77 -70.17
N LYS A 134 33.57 -10.00 -69.64
CA LYS A 134 33.98 -11.20 -70.40
C LYS A 134 33.06 -11.47 -71.59
N ALA A 135 31.74 -11.36 -71.39
CA ALA A 135 30.76 -11.58 -72.45
C ALA A 135 30.87 -10.55 -73.58
N LYS A 136 31.16 -9.28 -73.26
CA LYS A 136 31.44 -8.23 -74.27
C LYS A 136 32.72 -8.53 -75.05
N ALA A 137 33.77 -8.98 -74.39
CA ALA A 137 35.04 -9.33 -75.04
C ALA A 137 34.95 -10.59 -75.93
N ALA A 138 34.03 -11.51 -75.63
CA ALA A 138 33.85 -12.76 -76.38
C ALA A 138 32.97 -12.64 -77.64
N LYS A 139 32.32 -11.49 -77.89
CA LYS A 139 31.59 -11.28 -79.15
C LYS A 139 32.59 -11.06 -80.30
N PRO A 140 32.64 -11.93 -81.33
CA PRO A 140 33.51 -11.70 -82.47
C PRO A 140 33.06 -10.44 -83.21
N ALA A 141 34.02 -9.57 -83.53
CA ALA A 141 33.80 -8.43 -84.41
C ALA A 141 33.26 -8.95 -85.75
N LYS A 142 32.05 -8.52 -86.10
CA LYS A 142 31.38 -8.86 -87.36
C LYS A 142 31.80 -7.87 -88.44
#